data_AF-A0A9W7SLT7-F1
#
_entry.id   AF-A0A9W7SLT7-F1
#
_cell.length_a   1.000
_cell.length_b   1.000
_cell.length_c   1.000
_cell.angle_alpha   90.00
_cell.angle_beta   90.00
_cell.angle_gamma   90.00
#
_symmetry.space_group_name_H-M   'P 1'
#
loop_
_entity.id
_entity.type
_entity.pdbx_description
1 polymer ?
#
loop_
_entity_poly.entity_id
_entity_poly.type
_entity_poly.pdbx_seq_one_letter_code
_entity_poly.pdbx_strand_id
1 'polypeptide(L)'
;MHRTVILLRALRATACRIPSTRNVTTLTRRQPHPRYTRSATYSSTQPHLIRGLATSNKSAADEKIEEITELYATAQDEFEIAMEETEKATVYAEEDRKAAREELTRVQEAYRAVVEGEDHEMAEEVKRRIGQRIRELEQGVKAMEELAMNQD
;
A
#
# COMPACT_ATOMS: atom_id res chain seq x y z
N MET A 1 -38.43 19.80 49.83
CA MET A 1 -39.67 20.51 49.41
C MET A 1 -39.32 21.41 48.23
N HIS A 2 -39.94 21.15 47.06
CA HIS A 2 -40.38 22.11 46.01
C HIS A 2 -39.34 23.12 45.46
N ARG A 3 -39.09 23.31 44.16
CA ARG A 3 -39.97 23.20 42.99
C ARG A 3 -39.13 23.32 41.69
N THR A 4 -39.50 22.52 40.70
CA THR A 4 -39.21 22.56 39.26
C THR A 4 -39.59 23.90 38.60
N VAL A 5 -38.86 24.32 37.55
CA VAL A 5 -39.43 24.82 36.27
C VAL A 5 -38.45 24.56 35.11
N ILE A 6 -38.94 23.81 34.12
CA ILE A 6 -38.39 23.60 32.77
C ILE A 6 -38.83 24.79 31.90
N LEU A 7 -37.98 25.33 31.02
CA LEU A 7 -38.46 26.08 29.85
C LEU A 7 -37.65 25.73 28.60
N LEU A 8 -38.42 25.20 27.65
CA LEU A 8 -38.11 24.80 26.28
C LEU A 8 -38.22 25.98 25.30
N ARG A 9 -37.66 25.77 24.09
CA ARG A 9 -38.00 26.39 22.79
C ARG A 9 -37.46 27.82 22.56
N ALA A 10 -37.06 28.23 21.36
CA ALA A 10 -37.64 27.90 20.05
C ALA A 10 -36.67 28.06 18.86
N LEU A 11 -36.99 27.35 17.78
CA LEU A 11 -36.51 27.52 16.40
C LEU A 11 -36.94 28.86 15.80
N ARG A 12 -36.16 29.42 14.86
CA ARG A 12 -36.70 30.08 13.66
C ARG A 12 -35.69 30.18 12.51
N ALA A 13 -36.20 29.85 11.33
CA ALA A 13 -35.57 29.73 10.03
C ALA A 13 -35.58 31.06 9.23
N THR A 14 -35.22 30.95 7.94
CA THR A 14 -35.34 31.91 6.79
C THR A 14 -34.16 32.87 6.61
N ALA A 15 -33.65 33.20 5.41
CA ALA A 15 -33.89 32.77 4.03
C ALA A 15 -32.77 33.34 3.12
N CYS A 16 -32.67 32.82 1.89
CA CYS A 16 -31.84 33.30 0.78
C CYS A 16 -31.85 34.82 0.56
N ARG A 17 -30.74 35.37 0.05
CA ARG A 17 -30.74 36.40 -1.01
C ARG A 17 -29.40 36.47 -1.74
N ILE A 18 -29.49 36.23 -3.05
CA ILE A 18 -28.46 36.43 -4.07
C ILE A 18 -28.32 37.93 -4.35
N PRO A 19 -27.12 38.44 -4.65
CA PRO A 19 -26.99 39.60 -5.52
C PRO A 19 -26.45 39.21 -6.91
N SER A 20 -27.23 39.58 -7.92
CA SER A 20 -26.92 39.55 -9.35
C SER A 20 -26.36 40.92 -9.74
N THR A 21 -25.22 40.96 -10.42
CA THR A 21 -24.83 42.10 -11.26
C THR A 21 -24.15 41.60 -12.53
N ARG A 22 -24.83 41.77 -13.66
CA ARG A 22 -24.32 41.60 -15.02
C ARG A 22 -23.41 42.78 -15.39
N ASN A 23 -22.30 42.52 -16.07
CA ASN A 23 -21.67 43.46 -16.98
C ASN A 23 -21.38 42.72 -18.30
N VAL A 24 -21.83 43.30 -19.42
CA VAL A 24 -21.67 42.81 -20.80
C VAL A 24 -20.77 43.80 -21.55
N THR A 25 -20.22 43.35 -22.68
CA THR A 25 -19.48 44.07 -23.75
C THR A 25 -17.95 44.06 -23.52
N THR A 26 -17.08 43.63 -24.44
CA THR A 26 -17.08 43.78 -25.91
C THR A 26 -16.20 42.71 -26.60
N LEU A 27 -16.58 42.35 -27.83
CA LEU A 27 -15.94 41.39 -28.75
C LEU A 27 -14.63 41.87 -29.40
N THR A 28 -13.93 40.89 -30.01
CA THR A 28 -12.86 40.91 -31.05
C THR A 28 -11.47 40.50 -30.52
N ARG A 29 -10.61 39.70 -31.18
CA ARG A 29 -10.66 38.78 -32.34
C ARG A 29 -9.29 38.07 -32.44
N ARG A 30 -9.28 36.74 -32.70
CA ARG A 30 -8.19 35.85 -33.24
C ARG A 30 -6.99 35.58 -32.31
N GLN A 31 -6.50 34.34 -32.16
CA GLN A 31 -6.14 33.33 -33.17
C GLN A 31 -6.45 31.89 -32.73
N PRO A 32 -6.55 30.93 -33.68
CA PRO A 32 -6.72 29.51 -33.40
C PRO A 32 -5.36 28.85 -33.13
N HIS A 33 -5.25 28.13 -32.03
CA HIS A 33 -4.17 27.16 -31.82
C HIS A 33 -4.83 25.78 -31.71
N PRO A 34 -4.36 24.78 -32.48
CA PRO A 34 -4.96 23.46 -32.48
C PRO A 34 -4.84 22.83 -31.10
N ARG A 35 -5.98 22.54 -30.47
CA ARG A 35 -6.02 21.64 -29.31
C ARG A 35 -5.80 20.23 -29.83
N TYR A 36 -4.56 19.77 -29.68
CA TYR A 36 -4.25 18.36 -29.77
C TYR A 36 -5.02 17.64 -28.64
N THR A 37 -6.03 16.87 -29.01
CA THR A 37 -6.65 15.88 -28.12
C THR A 37 -5.57 14.87 -27.77
N ARG A 38 -5.06 14.93 -26.54
CA ARG A 38 -4.19 13.89 -26.00
C ARG A 38 -4.95 13.17 -24.89
N SER A 39 -5.62 12.08 -25.28
CA SER A 39 -5.95 10.98 -24.40
C SER A 39 -4.67 10.42 -23.79
N ALA A 40 -4.66 10.16 -22.48
CA ALA A 40 -3.76 9.21 -21.80
C ALA A 40 -4.12 9.22 -20.30
N THR A 41 -4.94 8.28 -19.85
CA THR A 41 -4.55 7.03 -19.13
C THR A 41 -4.15 7.27 -17.67
N TYR A 42 -5.04 6.85 -16.78
CA TYR A 42 -4.66 6.37 -15.45
C TYR A 42 -3.65 5.23 -15.64
N SER A 43 -2.48 5.37 -15.03
CA SER A 43 -1.52 4.31 -14.69
C SER A 43 -0.29 5.03 -14.18
N SER A 44 -0.28 5.28 -12.86
CA SER A 44 0.95 5.66 -12.16
C SER A 44 1.79 4.41 -11.98
N THR A 45 2.32 3.84 -13.07
CA THR A 45 3.45 2.92 -13.00
C THR A 45 4.70 3.78 -13.14
N GLN A 46 5.56 3.71 -12.11
CA GLN A 46 6.80 4.47 -12.08
C GLN A 46 7.69 4.11 -13.29
N PRO A 47 8.19 5.11 -14.05
CA PRO A 47 9.11 4.87 -15.14
C PRO A 47 10.53 4.69 -14.56
N HIS A 48 10.93 3.44 -14.37
CA HIS A 48 12.32 3.06 -14.11
C HIS A 48 13.07 3.02 -15.45
N LEU A 49 13.40 4.20 -15.97
CA LEU A 49 14.26 4.31 -17.15
C LEU A 49 15.72 4.52 -16.74
N ILE A 50 16.49 3.46 -17.02
CA ILE A 50 17.89 3.44 -17.45
C ILE A 50 18.93 3.51 -16.32
N ARG A 51 19.39 2.32 -15.89
CA ARG A 51 20.80 2.08 -15.57
C ARG A 51 21.34 1.09 -16.61
N GLY A 52 22.40 1.52 -17.29
CA GLY A 52 22.89 0.97 -18.55
C GLY A 52 23.32 -0.50 -18.51
N LEU A 53 23.18 -1.10 -19.70
CA LEU A 53 24.01 -2.15 -20.31
C LEU A 53 25.11 -2.76 -19.42
N ALA A 54 24.70 -3.61 -18.48
CA ALA A 54 25.53 -4.57 -17.76
C ALA A 54 24.82 -5.93 -17.72
N THR A 55 24.19 -6.31 -18.83
CA THR A 55 23.57 -7.63 -18.99
C THR A 55 24.65 -8.61 -19.46
N SER A 56 25.45 -9.13 -18.54
CA SER A 56 26.15 -10.40 -18.80
C SER A 56 26.62 -11.15 -17.56
N ASN A 57 26.77 -10.49 -16.40
CA ASN A 57 27.10 -11.16 -15.14
C ASN A 57 26.15 -10.63 -14.06
N LYS A 58 24.96 -11.24 -13.90
CA LYS A 58 24.21 -11.07 -12.66
C LYS A 58 25.15 -11.52 -11.53
N SER A 59 25.33 -10.70 -10.50
CA SER A 59 26.13 -11.13 -9.35
C SER A 59 25.39 -12.26 -8.63
N ALA A 60 26.11 -13.15 -7.94
CA ALA A 60 25.49 -14.18 -7.10
C ALA A 60 24.52 -13.56 -6.07
N ALA A 61 24.82 -12.34 -5.61
CA ALA A 61 23.93 -11.57 -4.75
C ALA A 61 22.62 -11.18 -5.45
N ASP A 62 22.68 -10.73 -6.71
CA ASP A 62 21.47 -10.36 -7.46
C ASP A 62 20.56 -11.57 -7.71
N GLU A 63 21.13 -12.76 -7.93
CA GLU A 63 20.36 -14.01 -8.06
C GLU A 63 19.63 -14.35 -6.75
N LYS A 64 20.31 -14.24 -5.61
CA LYS A 64 19.68 -14.46 -4.30
C LYS A 64 18.65 -13.39 -3.93
N ILE A 65 18.88 -12.15 -4.34
CA ILE A 65 17.91 -11.06 -4.19
C ILE A 65 16.64 -11.34 -5.01
N GLU A 66 16.77 -11.85 -6.23
CA GLU A 66 15.65 -12.23 -7.09
C GLU A 66 14.83 -13.38 -6.44
N GLU A 67 15.50 -14.45 -5.99
CA GLU A 67 14.87 -15.57 -5.28
C GLU A 67 14.08 -15.12 -4.03
N ILE A 68 14.70 -14.32 -3.16
CA ILE A 68 14.01 -13.82 -1.95
C ILE A 68 12.87 -12.87 -2.32
N THR A 69 13.01 -12.08 -3.39
CA THR A 69 11.95 -11.17 -3.85
C THR A 69 10.73 -11.93 -4.38
N GLU A 70 10.95 -13.05 -5.08
CA GLU A 70 9.87 -13.93 -5.53
C GLU A 70 9.13 -14.56 -4.35
N LEU A 71 9.86 -15.12 -3.38
CA LEU A 71 9.26 -15.67 -2.15
C LEU A 71 8.49 -14.59 -1.37
N TYR A 72 9.04 -13.38 -1.30
CA TYR A 72 8.40 -12.24 -0.64
C TYR A 72 7.08 -11.87 -1.33
N ALA A 73 7.03 -11.87 -2.67
CA ALA A 73 5.81 -11.57 -3.40
C ALA A 73 4.71 -12.59 -3.09
N THR A 74 5.03 -13.89 -3.08
CA THR A 74 4.10 -14.93 -2.67
C THR A 74 3.65 -14.77 -1.22
N ALA A 75 4.57 -14.51 -0.30
CA ALA A 75 4.23 -14.30 1.11
C ALA A 75 3.34 -13.06 1.32
N GLN A 76 3.54 -12.01 0.51
CA GLN A 76 2.71 -10.81 0.55
C GLN A 76 1.29 -11.10 0.04
N ASP A 77 1.13 -11.83 -1.06
CA ASP A 77 -0.18 -12.20 -1.59
C ASP A 77 -0.99 -13.02 -0.57
N GLU A 78 -0.35 -14.03 0.05
CA GLU A 78 -0.99 -14.84 1.09
C GLU A 78 -1.34 -14.02 2.34
N PHE A 79 -0.48 -13.07 2.72
CA PHE A 79 -0.77 -12.14 3.82
C PHE A 79 -1.98 -11.25 3.52
N GLU A 80 -2.12 -10.75 2.29
CA GLU A 80 -3.26 -9.93 1.88
C GLU A 80 -4.57 -10.73 1.92
N ILE A 81 -4.55 -11.99 1.45
CA ILE A 81 -5.70 -12.91 1.56
C ILE A 81 -6.05 -13.15 3.04
N ALA A 82 -5.05 -13.48 3.87
CA ALA A 82 -5.25 -13.75 5.28
C ALA A 82 -5.82 -12.56 6.05
N MET A 83 -5.39 -11.35 5.72
CA MET A 83 -5.92 -10.11 6.29
C MET A 83 -7.37 -9.90 5.90
N GLU A 84 -7.70 -10.02 4.61
CA GLU A 84 -9.06 -9.85 4.11
C GLU A 84 -10.04 -10.85 4.75
N GLU A 85 -9.63 -12.12 4.87
CA GLU A 85 -10.47 -13.17 5.46
C GLU A 85 -10.59 -13.05 6.98
N THR A 86 -9.54 -12.58 7.67
CA THR A 86 -9.60 -12.23 9.09
C THR A 86 -10.56 -11.06 9.33
N GLU A 87 -10.48 -9.99 8.54
CA GLU A 87 -11.40 -8.85 8.65
C GLU A 87 -12.87 -9.22 8.40
N LYS A 88 -13.11 -10.20 7.52
CA LYS A 88 -14.45 -10.74 7.24
C LYS A 88 -14.92 -11.79 8.26
N ALA A 89 -14.06 -12.21 9.19
CA ALA A 89 -14.32 -13.28 10.16
C ALA A 89 -14.87 -14.55 9.48
N THR A 90 -14.21 -14.99 8.39
CA THR A 90 -14.62 -16.21 7.69
C THR A 90 -14.03 -17.45 8.35
N VAL A 91 -14.55 -18.63 7.98
CA VAL A 91 -14.04 -19.93 8.45
C VAL A 91 -12.65 -20.23 7.88
N TYR A 92 -12.28 -19.61 6.75
CA TYR A 92 -10.99 -19.82 6.08
C TYR A 92 -9.85 -19.01 6.71
N ALA A 93 -10.18 -17.98 7.48
CA ALA A 93 -9.21 -17.05 8.05
C ALA A 93 -8.08 -17.74 8.85
N GLU A 94 -8.35 -18.84 9.56
CA GLU A 94 -7.30 -19.57 10.28
C GLU A 94 -6.28 -20.24 9.35
N GLU A 95 -6.76 -20.89 8.29
CA GLU A 95 -5.91 -21.58 7.31
C GLU A 95 -5.10 -20.57 6.51
N ASP A 96 -5.69 -19.44 6.12
CA ASP A 96 -5.00 -18.39 5.36
C ASP A 96 -3.92 -17.69 6.22
N ARG A 97 -4.21 -17.39 7.50
CA ARG A 97 -3.18 -16.88 8.43
C ARG A 97 -2.01 -17.86 8.57
N LYS A 98 -2.30 -19.16 8.56
CA LYS A 98 -1.26 -20.19 8.59
C LYS A 98 -0.45 -20.20 7.29
N ALA A 99 -1.07 -20.08 6.13
CA ALA A 99 -0.37 -19.97 4.85
C ALA A 99 0.59 -18.76 4.83
N ALA A 100 0.12 -17.58 5.25
CA ALA A 100 0.95 -16.38 5.36
C ALA A 100 2.17 -16.57 6.29
N ARG A 101 2.00 -17.25 7.44
CA ARG A 101 3.10 -17.60 8.35
C ARG A 101 4.12 -18.55 7.72
N GLU A 102 3.64 -19.57 7.02
CA GLU A 102 4.51 -20.55 6.37
C GLU A 102 5.34 -19.92 5.25
N GLU A 103 4.73 -19.08 4.40
CA GLU A 103 5.47 -18.39 3.34
C GLU A 103 6.45 -17.35 3.91
N LEU A 104 6.06 -16.60 4.95
CA LEU A 104 6.99 -15.71 5.66
C LEU A 104 8.20 -16.49 6.22
N THR A 105 7.97 -17.69 6.76
CA THR A 105 9.06 -18.55 7.24
C THR A 105 10.02 -18.91 6.12
N ARG A 106 9.52 -19.24 4.92
CA ARG A 106 10.38 -19.51 3.74
C ARG A 106 11.21 -18.30 3.35
N VAL A 107 10.62 -17.10 3.36
CA VAL A 107 11.34 -15.84 3.10
C VAL A 107 12.47 -15.64 4.13
N GLN A 108 12.18 -15.84 5.42
CA GLN A 108 13.16 -15.69 6.49
C GLN A 108 14.29 -16.72 6.39
N GLU A 109 13.98 -17.97 6.04
CA GLU A 109 14.96 -19.02 5.86
C GLU A 109 15.91 -18.73 4.69
N ALA A 110 15.36 -18.33 3.54
CA ALA A 110 16.16 -17.93 2.37
C ALA A 110 17.05 -16.72 2.70
N TYR A 111 16.50 -15.71 3.37
CA TYR A 111 17.25 -14.53 3.80
C TYR A 111 18.36 -14.89 4.80
N ARG A 112 18.05 -15.69 5.83
CA ARG A 112 19.00 -16.11 6.85
C ARG A 112 20.13 -16.94 6.25
N ALA A 113 19.81 -17.86 5.34
CA ALA A 113 20.82 -18.68 4.65
C ALA A 113 21.85 -17.83 3.89
N VAL A 114 21.43 -16.69 3.32
CA VAL A 114 22.32 -15.77 2.62
C VAL A 114 23.10 -14.89 3.61
N VAL A 115 22.45 -14.40 4.66
CA VAL A 115 23.05 -13.50 5.65
C VAL A 115 24.08 -14.18 6.55
N GLU A 116 23.85 -15.45 6.90
CA GLU A 116 24.75 -16.26 7.73
C GLU A 116 25.83 -16.98 6.90
N GLY A 117 25.82 -16.79 5.58
CA GLY A 117 26.82 -17.34 4.68
C GLY A 117 28.21 -16.71 4.85
N GLU A 118 29.22 -17.36 4.26
CA GLU A 118 30.62 -16.93 4.33
C GLU A 118 30.89 -15.65 3.51
N ASP A 119 30.08 -15.38 2.48
CA ASP A 119 30.23 -14.21 1.62
C ASP A 119 29.57 -12.97 2.25
N HIS A 120 30.38 -12.20 2.96
CA HIS A 120 29.96 -10.97 3.62
C HIS A 120 29.50 -9.88 2.64
N GLU A 121 30.07 -9.79 1.43
CA GLU A 121 29.68 -8.76 0.46
C GLU A 121 28.27 -9.05 -0.07
N MET A 122 27.98 -10.32 -0.37
CA MET A 122 26.64 -10.77 -0.72
C MET A 122 25.65 -10.51 0.42
N ALA A 123 26.01 -10.90 1.64
CA ALA A 123 25.15 -10.74 2.81
C ALA A 123 24.76 -9.27 3.05
N GLU A 124 25.71 -8.34 2.95
CA GLU A 124 25.44 -6.90 3.14
C GLU A 124 24.54 -6.33 2.05
N GLU A 125 24.70 -6.73 0.78
CA GLU A 125 23.84 -6.25 -0.29
C GLU A 125 22.39 -6.76 -0.12
N VAL A 126 22.22 -8.02 0.25
CA VAL A 126 20.90 -8.62 0.52
C VAL A 126 20.24 -7.95 1.72
N LYS A 127 20.97 -7.73 2.82
CA LYS A 127 20.49 -6.96 3.99
C LYS A 127 20.01 -5.58 3.59
N ARG A 128 20.79 -4.86 2.79
CA ARG A 128 20.50 -3.48 2.39
C ARG A 128 19.25 -3.38 1.52
N ARG A 129 19.06 -4.31 0.59
CA ARG A 129 17.94 -4.24 -0.38
C ARG A 129 16.63 -4.78 0.17
N ILE A 130 16.66 -5.90 0.89
CA ILE A 130 15.46 -6.65 1.25
C ILE A 130 15.18 -6.68 2.75
N GLY A 131 16.20 -6.49 3.60
CA GLY A 131 16.06 -6.67 5.05
C GLY A 131 14.97 -5.81 5.69
N GLN A 132 14.74 -4.60 5.20
CA GLN A 132 13.64 -3.75 5.69
C GLN A 132 12.26 -4.31 5.33
N ARG A 133 12.07 -4.78 4.09
CA ARG A 133 10.80 -5.32 3.60
C ARG A 133 10.38 -6.56 4.39
N ILE A 134 11.32 -7.45 4.67
CA ILE A 134 11.06 -8.65 5.47
C ILE A 134 10.57 -8.27 6.87
N ARG A 135 11.21 -7.30 7.54
CA ARG A 135 10.78 -6.83 8.87
C ARG A 135 9.40 -6.20 8.85
N GLU A 136 9.05 -5.48 7.78
CA GLU A 136 7.71 -4.91 7.61
C GLU A 136 6.66 -6.03 7.49
N LEU A 137 6.93 -7.05 6.68
CA LEU A 137 6.04 -8.21 6.55
C LEU A 137 5.93 -9.01 7.86
N GLU A 138 7.04 -9.22 8.58
CA GLU A 138 7.04 -9.85 9.92
C GLU A 138 6.14 -9.11 10.92
N GLN A 139 6.25 -7.77 10.95
CA GLN A 139 5.42 -6.94 11.81
C GLN A 139 3.96 -6.98 11.38
N GLY A 140 3.69 -6.98 10.06
CA GLY A 140 2.35 -7.11 9.50
C GLY A 140 1.68 -8.43 9.90
N VAL A 141 2.36 -9.56 9.68
CA VAL A 141 1.87 -10.89 10.06
C VAL A 141 1.63 -10.96 11.57
N LYS A 142 2.56 -10.47 12.38
CA LYS A 142 2.36 -10.42 13.84
C LYS A 142 1.15 -9.58 14.25
N ALA A 143 0.97 -8.41 13.67
CA ALA A 143 -0.17 -7.54 13.96
C ALA A 143 -1.50 -8.19 13.56
N MET A 144 -1.55 -8.87 12.41
CA MET A 144 -2.70 -9.66 11.97
C MET A 144 -3.07 -10.75 12.97
N GLU A 145 -2.08 -11.47 13.50
CA GLU A 145 -2.31 -12.52 14.49
C GLU A 145 -2.85 -11.95 15.81
N GLU A 146 -2.31 -10.82 16.26
CA GLU A 146 -2.84 -10.10 17.43
C GLU A 146 -4.29 -9.65 17.19
N LEU A 147 -4.62 -9.18 15.98
CA LEU A 147 -6.01 -8.85 15.62
C LEU A 147 -6.93 -10.06 15.68
N ALA A 148 -6.51 -11.20 15.12
CA ALA A 148 -7.29 -12.43 15.14
C ALA A 148 -7.57 -12.91 16.57
N MET A 149 -6.58 -12.89 17.46
CA MET A 149 -6.76 -13.28 18.88
C MET A 149 -7.77 -12.40 19.63
N ASN A 150 -8.02 -11.17 19.16
CA ASN A 150 -8.99 -10.26 19.75
C ASN A 150 -10.40 -10.38 19.16
N GLN A 151 -10.56 -11.15 18.07
CA GLN A 151 -11.84 -11.35 17.38
C GLN A 151 -12.54 -12.68 17.74
N ASP A 152 -11.81 -13.61 18.37
CA ASP A 152 -12.33 -14.89 18.88
C ASP A 152 -13.21 -14.75 20.14
#